data_AF-U4KQ02-F1
#
_entry.id   AF-U4KQ02-F1
#
_cell.length_a   1.000
_cell.length_b   1.000
_cell.length_c   1.000
_cell.angle_alpha   90.00
_cell.angle_beta   90.00
_cell.angle_gamma   90.00
#
_symmetry.space_group_name_H-M   'P 1'
#
loop_
_entity.id
_entity.type
_entity.pdbx_description
1 polymer ?
#
loop_
_entity_poly.entity_id
_entity_poly.type
_entity_poly.pdbx_seq_one_letter_code
_entity_poly.pdbx_strand_id
1 'polypeptide(L)'
;MFGIYFSIYDVYEIEYLKKIEDFLVIEAEKALVEFKYGKGQRKTALQKYYEHINKYLTKLVEYQNHLETIGLSRNSYSRTDKDATFMHMKEDHMRNSQLKSGYNIQIGVSDEYILHLDIFNDRNDYNTLYSIYKYFF
;
A
#
# COMPACT_ATOMS: atom_id res chain seq x y z
N MET A 1 8.90 -24.78 31.00
CA MET A 1 8.33 -24.54 29.66
C MET A 1 7.33 -23.42 29.81
N PHE A 2 7.73 -22.16 29.60
CA PHE A 2 6.81 -21.04 29.76
C PHE A 2 5.80 -21.08 28.59
N GLY A 3 4.54 -21.38 28.93
CA GLY A 3 3.44 -21.54 28.00
C GLY A 3 2.95 -20.21 27.49
N ILE A 4 3.58 -19.70 26.43
CA ILE A 4 3.03 -18.59 25.65
C ILE A 4 2.26 -19.22 24.48
N TYR A 5 0.94 -19.04 24.49
CA TYR A 5 0.06 -19.52 23.43
C TYR A 5 -0.21 -18.39 22.45
N PHE A 6 0.17 -18.58 21.19
CA PHE A 6 -0.19 -17.68 20.11
C PHE A 6 -1.43 -18.23 19.42
N SER A 7 -2.58 -17.60 19.67
CA SER A 7 -3.83 -17.91 18.98
C SER A 7 -3.73 -17.66 17.48
N ILE A 8 -4.42 -18.48 16.71
CA ILE A 8 -4.56 -18.30 15.27
C ILE A 8 -5.75 -17.38 15.03
N TYR A 9 -5.51 -16.29 14.30
CA TYR A 9 -6.52 -15.33 13.90
C TYR A 9 -6.63 -15.25 12.38
N ASP A 10 -7.78 -14.78 11.89
CA ASP A 10 -7.98 -14.46 10.48
C ASP A 10 -7.33 -13.12 10.10
N VAL A 11 -7.21 -12.20 11.06
CA VAL A 11 -6.58 -10.89 10.91
C VAL A 11 -5.57 -10.69 12.04
N TYR A 12 -4.38 -10.21 11.70
CA TYR A 12 -3.32 -9.93 12.66
C TYR A 12 -3.02 -8.44 12.70
N GLU A 13 -2.86 -7.91 13.90
CA GLU A 13 -2.36 -6.56 14.12
C GLU A 13 -0.83 -6.54 14.19
N ILE A 14 -0.23 -5.40 13.84
CA ILE A 14 1.22 -5.17 13.86
C ILE A 14 1.78 -5.46 15.27
N GLU A 15 1.11 -5.00 16.31
CA GLU A 15 1.53 -5.20 17.70
C GLU A 15 1.58 -6.68 18.10
N TYR A 16 0.65 -7.48 17.60
CA TYR A 16 0.59 -8.91 17.90
C TYR A 16 1.76 -9.65 17.25
N LEU A 17 2.04 -9.40 15.96
CA LEU A 17 3.19 -10.00 15.28
C LEU A 17 4.51 -9.56 15.90
N LYS A 18 4.59 -8.31 16.39
CA LYS A 18 5.77 -7.80 17.08
C LYS A 18 6.03 -8.53 18.40
N LYS A 19 4.98 -8.84 19.19
CA LYS A 19 5.11 -9.68 20.39
C LYS A 19 5.66 -11.08 20.08
N ILE A 20 5.26 -11.67 18.96
CA ILE A 20 5.80 -12.97 18.51
C ILE A 20 7.27 -12.82 18.12
N GLU A 21 7.61 -11.77 17.39
CA GLU A 21 9.00 -11.48 16.99
C GLU A 21 9.90 -11.31 18.22
N ASP A 22 9.51 -10.47 19.18
CA ASP A 22 10.25 -10.23 20.42
C ASP A 22 10.45 -11.54 21.21
N PHE A 23 9.41 -12.38 21.29
CA PHE A 23 9.53 -13.69 21.92
C PHE A 23 10.56 -14.58 21.21
N LEU A 24 10.54 -14.64 19.88
CA LEU A 24 11.48 -15.45 19.11
C LEU A 24 12.93 -14.97 19.24
N VAL A 25 13.14 -13.65 19.33
CA VAL A 25 14.47 -13.07 19.60
C VAL A 25 14.98 -13.52 20.96
N ILE A 26 14.16 -13.36 22.01
CA ILE A 26 14.52 -13.77 23.37
C ILE A 26 14.83 -15.27 23.46
N GLU A 27 14.03 -16.12 22.80
CA GLU A 27 14.28 -17.56 22.80
C GLU A 27 15.52 -17.94 21.98
N ALA A 28 15.81 -17.23 20.89
CA ALA A 28 17.05 -17.44 20.13
C ALA A 28 18.30 -17.06 20.95
N GLU A 29 18.23 -15.97 21.71
CA GLU A 29 19.32 -15.54 22.61
C GLU A 29 19.56 -16.56 23.72
N LYS A 30 18.49 -17.02 24.40
CA LYS A 30 18.59 -18.06 25.44
C LYS A 30 19.17 -19.38 24.92
N ALA A 31 18.80 -19.75 23.69
CA ALA A 31 19.30 -20.95 23.03
C ALA A 31 20.68 -20.75 22.39
N LEU A 32 21.31 -19.57 22.52
CA LEU A 32 22.60 -19.21 21.93
C LEU A 32 22.65 -19.52 20.42
N VAL A 33 21.55 -19.25 19.73
CA VAL A 33 21.42 -19.52 18.29
C VAL A 33 22.18 -18.46 17.51
N GLU A 34 23.24 -18.87 16.83
CA GLU A 34 23.92 -18.02 15.87
C GLU A 34 23.15 -17.99 14.53
N PHE A 35 22.77 -16.79 14.09
CA PHE A 35 22.02 -16.61 12.85
C PHE A 35 22.93 -16.77 11.63
N LYS A 36 22.56 -17.67 10.73
CA LYS A 36 23.35 -17.97 9.53
C LYS A 36 22.73 -17.33 8.30
N TYR A 37 23.56 -16.65 7.51
CA TYR A 37 23.16 -15.99 6.27
C TYR A 37 23.89 -16.59 5.06
N GLY A 38 23.32 -16.42 3.87
CA GLY A 38 23.90 -16.92 2.61
C GLY A 38 23.35 -18.28 2.16
N LYS A 39 23.79 -18.70 0.96
CA LYS A 39 23.35 -19.95 0.31
C LYS A 39 24.05 -21.17 0.92
N GLY A 40 23.37 -22.30 0.99
CA GLY A 40 23.92 -23.58 1.48
C GLY A 40 24.02 -23.72 3.00
N GLN A 41 23.68 -22.68 3.77
CA GLN A 41 23.70 -22.73 5.22
C GLN A 41 22.40 -23.31 5.79
N ARG A 42 22.51 -24.26 6.73
CA ARG A 42 21.35 -24.82 7.44
C ARG A 42 20.96 -23.92 8.62
N LYS A 43 19.83 -23.23 8.47
CA LYS A 43 19.21 -22.40 9.51
C LYS A 43 18.49 -23.25 10.56
N THR A 44 18.52 -22.82 11.81
CA THR A 44 17.75 -23.43 12.91
C THR A 44 16.26 -23.18 12.73
N ALA A 45 15.42 -23.96 13.42
CA ALA A 45 13.97 -23.75 13.38
C ALA A 45 13.58 -22.35 13.92
N LEU A 46 14.21 -21.92 15.02
CA LEU A 46 14.00 -20.59 15.61
C LEU A 46 14.33 -19.46 14.62
N GLN A 47 15.48 -19.53 13.95
CA GLN A 47 15.83 -18.53 12.93
C GLN A 47 14.80 -18.49 11.80
N LYS A 48 14.33 -19.66 11.31
CA LYS A 48 13.31 -19.70 10.26
C LYS A 48 12.00 -19.05 10.71
N TYR A 49 11.54 -19.37 11.92
CA TYR A 49 10.32 -18.77 12.46
C TYR A 49 10.46 -17.25 12.60
N TYR A 50 11.59 -16.78 13.13
CA TYR A 50 11.87 -15.35 13.22
C TYR A 50 11.82 -14.67 11.84
N GLU A 51 12.52 -15.22 10.83
CA GLU A 51 12.54 -14.65 9.48
C GLU A 51 11.14 -14.63 8.83
N HIS A 52 10.32 -15.65 9.09
CA HIS A 52 8.94 -15.69 8.61
C HIS A 52 8.08 -14.60 9.27
N ILE A 53 8.14 -14.48 10.59
CA ILE A 53 7.38 -13.46 11.33
C ILE A 53 7.84 -12.06 10.95
N ASN A 54 9.14 -11.81 10.88
CA ASN A 54 9.71 -10.53 10.44
C ASN A 54 9.27 -10.17 9.02
N LYS A 55 9.23 -11.14 8.09
CA LYS A 55 8.71 -10.92 6.73
C LYS A 55 7.24 -10.52 6.74
N TYR A 56 6.41 -11.19 7.53
CA TYR A 56 4.99 -10.85 7.64
C TYR A 56 4.76 -9.50 8.30
N LEU A 57 5.47 -9.20 9.38
CA LEU A 57 5.43 -7.91 10.05
C LEU A 57 5.81 -6.78 9.09
N THR A 58 6.91 -6.94 8.35
CA THR A 58 7.36 -5.98 7.34
C THR A 58 6.29 -5.73 6.28
N LYS A 59 5.66 -6.80 5.77
CA LYS A 59 4.59 -6.68 4.77
C LYS A 59 3.33 -6.03 5.32
N LEU A 60 2.96 -6.32 6.56
CA LEU A 60 1.80 -5.72 7.21
C LEU A 60 1.99 -4.21 7.40
N VAL A 61 3.18 -3.79 7.87
CA VAL A 61 3.56 -2.38 7.98
C VAL A 61 3.55 -1.70 6.60
N GLU A 62 4.08 -2.36 5.56
CA GLU A 62 4.03 -1.85 4.18
C GLU A 62 2.58 -1.62 3.72
N TYR A 63 1.68 -2.57 3.96
CA TYR A 63 0.26 -2.41 3.60
C TYR A 63 -0.43 -1.29 4.40
N GLN A 64 -0.13 -1.16 5.69
CA GLN A 64 -0.62 -0.05 6.51
C GLN A 64 -0.23 1.31 5.88
N ASN A 65 1.05 1.48 5.53
CA ASN A 65 1.55 2.68 4.87
C ASN A 65 0.89 2.92 3.50
N HIS A 66 0.60 1.86 2.75
CA HIS A 66 -0.13 1.95 1.49
C HIS A 66 -1.56 2.45 1.72
N LEU A 67 -2.28 1.89 2.69
CA LEU A 67 -3.65 2.32 3.02
C LEU A 67 -3.70 3.78 3.49
N GLU A 68 -2.73 4.19 4.31
CA GLU A 68 -2.60 5.59 4.74
C GLU A 68 -2.34 6.53 3.55
N THR A 69 -1.48 6.13 2.62
CA THR A 69 -1.18 6.93 1.41
C THR A 69 -2.38 7.00 0.45
N ILE A 70 -3.13 5.91 0.32
CA ILE A 70 -4.33 5.83 -0.51
C ILE A 70 -5.43 6.72 0.07
N GLY A 71 -5.63 6.67 1.39
CA GLY A 71 -6.71 7.40 2.07
C GLY A 71 -8.09 6.78 1.82
N LEU A 72 -9.15 7.50 2.19
CA LEU A 72 -10.54 7.03 2.07
C LEU A 72 -11.17 7.33 0.70
N SER A 73 -10.60 8.25 -0.07
CA SER A 73 -11.23 8.82 -1.27
C SER A 73 -10.91 8.07 -2.56
N ARG A 74 -9.87 7.23 -2.59
CA ARG A 74 -9.38 6.59 -3.83
C ARG A 74 -8.90 5.16 -3.58
N ASN A 75 -8.65 4.42 -4.65
CA ASN A 75 -8.30 2.99 -4.60
C ASN A 75 -6.86 2.68 -5.03
N SER A 76 -6.10 3.67 -5.50
CA SER A 76 -4.74 3.47 -5.97
C SER A 76 -3.97 4.79 -5.96
N TYR A 77 -2.64 4.71 -6.04
CA TYR A 77 -1.76 5.87 -6.16
C TYR A 77 -0.49 5.48 -6.92
N SER A 78 0.16 6.42 -7.61
CA SER A 78 1.45 6.16 -8.26
C SER A 78 2.60 6.14 -7.26
N ARG A 79 3.57 5.26 -7.52
CA ARG A 79 4.77 5.17 -6.68
C ARG A 79 5.65 6.43 -6.74
N THR A 80 5.70 7.10 -7.90
CA THR A 80 6.54 8.29 -8.12
C THR A 80 5.82 9.58 -7.74
N ASP A 81 4.52 9.67 -8.05
CA ASP A 81 3.66 10.80 -7.71
C ASP A 81 2.46 10.28 -6.91
N LYS A 82 2.52 10.44 -5.59
CA LYS A 82 1.50 9.87 -4.70
C LYS A 82 0.12 10.49 -4.91
N ASP A 83 -0.01 11.64 -5.55
CA ASP A 83 -1.30 12.28 -5.76
C ASP A 83 -2.01 11.79 -7.04
N ALA A 84 -1.25 11.18 -7.97
CA ALA A 84 -1.78 10.60 -9.20
C ALA A 84 -2.43 9.23 -8.97
N THR A 85 -3.52 8.95 -9.68
CA THR A 85 -4.30 7.70 -9.55
C THR A 85 -4.19 6.87 -10.83
N PHE A 86 -4.20 5.54 -10.71
CA PHE A 86 -4.17 4.64 -11.87
C PHE A 86 -5.53 4.54 -12.56
N MET A 87 -5.57 4.94 -13.83
CA MET A 87 -6.77 5.04 -14.66
C MET A 87 -6.56 4.40 -16.04
N HIS A 88 -7.67 4.03 -16.71
CA HIS A 88 -7.62 3.61 -18.11
C HIS A 88 -7.50 4.85 -18.97
N MET A 89 -6.38 4.97 -19.69
CA MET A 89 -6.19 6.06 -20.64
C MET A 89 -6.83 5.69 -21.97
N LYS A 90 -7.43 6.68 -22.65
CA LYS A 90 -7.99 6.51 -24.01
C LYS A 90 -6.89 6.09 -25.00
N GLU A 91 -5.70 6.69 -24.86
CA GLU A 91 -4.53 6.34 -25.66
C GLU A 91 -3.70 5.26 -24.96
N ASP A 92 -4.13 4.03 -25.13
CA ASP A 92 -3.26 2.89 -24.91
C ASP A 92 -2.59 2.46 -26.23
N HIS A 93 -1.50 3.15 -26.58
CA HIS A 93 -0.70 2.83 -27.75
C HIS A 93 -0.21 1.36 -27.76
N MET A 94 0.00 0.78 -26.57
CA MET A 94 0.47 -0.59 -26.39
C MET A 94 -0.67 -1.61 -26.44
N ARG A 95 -1.94 -1.17 -26.44
CA ARG A 95 -3.17 -1.99 -26.38
C ARG A 95 -3.12 -3.12 -25.34
N ASN A 96 -2.37 -2.94 -24.27
CA ASN A 96 -2.19 -3.94 -23.22
C ASN A 96 -3.21 -3.77 -22.07
N SER A 97 -4.14 -2.81 -22.20
CA SER A 97 -5.14 -2.46 -21.18
C SER A 97 -4.52 -2.06 -19.85
N GLN A 98 -3.26 -1.63 -19.85
CA GLN A 98 -2.54 -1.29 -18.64
C GLN A 98 -3.02 0.06 -18.10
N LEU A 99 -3.25 0.11 -16.78
CA LEU A 99 -3.53 1.37 -16.11
C LEU A 99 -2.30 2.26 -16.10
N LYS A 100 -2.49 3.54 -16.37
CA LYS A 100 -1.44 4.56 -16.26
C LYS A 100 -1.84 5.54 -15.17
N SER A 101 -0.86 6.02 -14.42
CA SER A 101 -1.12 7.04 -13.42
C SER A 101 -1.37 8.39 -14.08
N GLY A 102 -2.36 9.12 -13.62
CA GLY A 102 -2.68 10.44 -14.13
C GLY A 102 -3.67 11.18 -13.25
N TYR A 103 -4.17 12.28 -13.78
CA TYR A 103 -5.20 13.12 -13.21
C TYR A 103 -6.30 13.30 -14.25
N ASN A 104 -7.54 13.37 -13.78
CA ASN A 104 -8.66 13.80 -14.60
C ASN A 104 -8.72 15.33 -14.57
N ILE A 105 -8.56 15.95 -15.73
CA ILE A 105 -8.61 17.42 -15.88
C ILE A 105 -9.97 17.77 -16.48
N GLN A 106 -10.64 18.77 -15.89
CA GLN A 106 -11.83 19.36 -16.47
C GLN A 106 -11.60 20.82 -16.85
N ILE A 107 -12.11 21.19 -18.01
CA ILE A 107 -11.92 22.52 -18.58
C ILE A 107 -13.30 23.06 -18.96
N GLY A 108 -13.67 24.22 -18.42
CA GLY A 108 -14.87 24.97 -18.78
C GLY A 108 -14.52 26.07 -19.79
N VAL A 109 -15.17 26.06 -20.95
CA VAL A 109 -14.91 27.00 -22.06
C VAL A 109 -16.19 27.74 -22.42
N SER A 110 -16.11 29.06 -22.62
CA SER A 110 -17.19 29.90 -23.15
C SER A 110 -16.61 30.91 -24.12
N ASP A 111 -17.27 31.12 -25.27
CA ASP A 111 -16.87 32.07 -26.30
C ASP A 111 -15.37 32.03 -26.64
N GLU A 112 -14.83 30.82 -26.83
CA GLU A 112 -13.41 30.56 -27.14
C GLU A 112 -12.42 30.83 -25.99
N TYR A 113 -12.90 31.26 -24.82
CA TYR A 113 -12.08 31.46 -23.62
C TYR A 113 -12.22 30.31 -22.63
N ILE A 114 -11.09 29.87 -22.07
CA ILE A 114 -11.07 28.98 -20.90
C ILE A 114 -11.42 29.83 -19.68
N LEU A 115 -12.57 29.53 -19.07
CA LEU A 115 -13.04 30.22 -17.87
C LEU A 115 -12.76 29.42 -16.60
N HIS A 116 -12.62 28.10 -16.71
CA HIS A 116 -12.43 27.20 -15.57
C HIS A 116 -11.47 26.05 -15.86
N LEU A 117 -10.69 25.67 -14.86
CA LEU A 117 -9.79 24.52 -14.91
C LEU A 117 -9.74 23.87 -13.54
N ASP A 118 -10.11 22.60 -13.46
CA ASP A 118 -9.96 21.78 -12.25
C ASP A 118 -9.20 20.49 -12.55
N ILE A 119 -8.49 20.00 -11.53
CA ILE A 119 -7.70 18.78 -11.59
C ILE A 119 -8.16 17.86 -10.47
N PHE A 120 -8.49 16.62 -10.84
CA PHE A 120 -9.01 15.61 -9.93
C PHE A 120 -8.12 14.37 -9.99
N ASN A 121 -7.94 13.73 -8.85
CA ASN A 121 -7.31 12.41 -8.76
C ASN A 121 -8.34 11.27 -8.81
N ASP A 122 -9.63 11.57 -8.95
CA ASP A 122 -10.67 10.58 -9.19
C ASP A 122 -10.46 9.89 -10.53
N ARG A 123 -10.65 8.57 -10.57
CA ARG A 123 -10.50 7.78 -11.81
C ARG A 123 -11.59 8.10 -12.84
N ASN A 124 -12.74 8.56 -12.39
CA ASN A 124 -13.91 8.81 -13.23
C ASN A 124 -14.37 10.26 -13.11
N ASP A 125 -15.05 10.78 -14.13
CA ASP A 125 -15.45 12.18 -14.24
C ASP A 125 -16.88 12.46 -13.73
N TYR A 126 -17.56 11.47 -13.16
CA TYR A 126 -18.93 11.64 -12.67
C TYR A 126 -19.06 12.70 -11.56
N ASN A 127 -18.10 12.76 -10.63
CA ASN A 127 -18.13 13.71 -9.52
C ASN A 127 -17.48 15.06 -9.85
N THR A 128 -16.79 15.17 -10.99
CA THR A 128 -15.95 16.32 -11.28
C THR A 128 -16.79 17.51 -11.78
N LEU A 129 -17.90 17.23 -12.48
CA LEU A 129 -18.87 18.25 -12.96
C LEU A 129 -19.49 19.10 -11.85
N TYR A 130 -19.62 18.57 -10.62
CA TYR A 130 -20.20 19.30 -9.50
C TYR A 130 -19.42 20.58 -9.17
N SER A 131 -18.09 20.53 -9.29
CA SER A 131 -17.22 21.68 -9.03
C SER A 131 -17.54 22.82 -9.98
N ILE A 132 -17.59 22.54 -11.29
CA ILE A 132 -17.91 23.54 -12.32
C ILE A 132 -19.26 24.19 -12.07
N TYR A 133 -20.30 23.39 -11.80
CA TYR A 133 -21.65 23.90 -11.57
C TYR A 133 -21.69 24.89 -10.40
N LYS A 134 -21.01 24.58 -9.29
CA LYS A 134 -21.04 25.42 -8.08
C LYS A 134 -20.44 26.82 -8.27
N TYR A 135 -19.48 26.97 -9.18
CA TYR A 135 -18.77 28.25 -9.39
C TYR A 135 -19.30 29.07 -10.56
N PHE A 136 -20.04 28.45 -11.50
CA PHE A 136 -20.53 29.08 -12.72
C PHE A 136 -22.05 29.28 -12.80
N PHE A 137 -22.83 28.56 -11.99
CA PHE A 137 -24.30 28.64 -11.96
C PHE A 137 -24.79 28.83 -10.52
#